data_AF-A0A5C7UGJ6-F1
#
_entry.id   AF-A0A5C7UGJ6-F1
#
_cell.length_a   1.000
_cell.length_b   1.000
_cell.length_c   1.000
_cell.angle_alpha   90.00
_cell.angle_beta   90.00
_cell.angle_gamma   90.00
#
_symmetry.space_group_name_H-M   'P 1'
#
loop_
_entity.id
_entity.type
_entity.pdbx_description
1 polymer ?
#
loop_
_entity_poly.entity_id
_entity_poly.type
_entity_poly.pdbx_seq_one_letter_code
_entity_poly.pdbx_strand_id
1 'polypeptide(L)'
;LWIAKFPAKDDDRDIGAWEMLAYQLACKAKIDMPPAKLLKLGNQYRTFAVKRFDRRDGQRIHYASAMTLLKKENSNDTSYLDIAEFILKNASKGNRKSDLAQLFRRAVFNVAISNRDDHLRNHGFILGKTGWQLSPAFDLNPNIDKADHVLNLDINDNRPLFNSLITTAEYYELGNEEAKEIMKEVLEVTQGWEAMANKLQITNAEIELMRAAFMKPEC
;
A
#
# COMPACT_ATOMS: atom_id res chain seq x y z
N LEU A 1 -9.97 -3.26 18.65
CA LEU A 1 -10.95 -2.50 17.84
C LEU A 1 -10.65 -2.74 16.36
N TRP A 2 -11.68 -2.94 15.54
CA TRP A 2 -11.58 -3.25 14.11
C TRP A 2 -12.33 -2.21 13.30
N ILE A 3 -11.93 -2.02 12.03
CA ILE A 3 -12.71 -1.30 11.02
C ILE A 3 -13.19 -2.35 10.03
N ALA A 4 -14.51 -2.39 9.79
CA ALA A 4 -15.11 -3.26 8.80
C ALA A 4 -15.51 -2.42 7.57
N LYS A 5 -15.09 -2.86 6.39
CA LYS A 5 -15.45 -2.31 5.09
C LYS A 5 -16.51 -3.24 4.49
N PHE A 6 -17.75 -2.78 4.56
CA PHE A 6 -18.89 -3.51 4.02
C PHE A 6 -18.98 -3.28 2.51
N PRO A 7 -19.48 -4.27 1.75
CA PRO A 7 -19.79 -4.07 0.34
C PRO A 7 -20.70 -2.85 0.16
N ALA A 8 -20.38 -2.00 -0.81
CA ALA A 8 -21.24 -0.91 -1.23
C ALA A 8 -22.44 -1.46 -2.03
N LYS A 9 -23.48 -0.62 -2.18
CA LYS A 9 -24.70 -1.02 -2.91
C LYS A 9 -24.44 -1.20 -4.41
N ASP A 10 -23.49 -0.44 -4.92
CA ASP A 10 -23.08 -0.31 -6.32
C ASP A 10 -21.80 -1.10 -6.63
N ASP A 11 -21.29 -1.90 -5.69
CA ASP A 11 -20.20 -2.84 -5.97
C ASP A 11 -20.65 -3.82 -7.06
N ASP A 12 -19.83 -3.96 -8.11
CA ASP A 12 -20.02 -4.91 -9.20
C ASP A 12 -19.14 -6.16 -9.06
N ARG A 13 -18.30 -6.20 -8.03
CA ARG A 13 -17.32 -7.26 -7.72
C ARG A 13 -17.08 -7.36 -6.21
N ASP A 14 -16.46 -8.46 -5.78
CA ASP A 14 -16.17 -8.69 -4.36
C ASP A 14 -14.98 -7.87 -3.85
N ILE A 15 -15.15 -6.56 -3.70
CA ILE A 15 -14.10 -5.62 -3.27
C ILE A 15 -13.40 -6.08 -1.99
N GLY A 16 -14.16 -6.58 -1.01
CA GLY A 16 -13.58 -7.07 0.25
C GLY A 16 -12.64 -8.27 0.05
N ALA A 17 -12.90 -9.13 -0.94
CA ALA A 17 -12.01 -10.22 -1.28
C ALA A 17 -10.73 -9.74 -1.98
N TRP A 18 -10.83 -8.73 -2.84
CA TRP A 18 -9.68 -8.09 -3.48
C TRP A 18 -8.79 -7.34 -2.49
N GLU A 19 -9.37 -6.66 -1.49
CA GLU A 19 -8.62 -6.09 -0.38
C GLU A 19 -7.91 -7.16 0.46
N MET A 20 -8.58 -8.30 0.70
CA MET A 20 -7.96 -9.44 1.39
C MET A 20 -6.80 -10.04 0.58
N LEU A 21 -6.95 -10.14 -0.73
CA LEU A 21 -5.89 -10.59 -1.62
C LEU A 21 -4.69 -9.63 -1.56
N ALA A 22 -4.91 -8.33 -1.72
CA ALA A 22 -3.86 -7.33 -1.63
C ALA A 22 -3.18 -7.34 -0.25
N TYR A 23 -3.95 -7.49 0.83
CA TYR A 23 -3.41 -7.67 2.18
C TYR A 23 -2.49 -8.89 2.29
N GLN A 24 -2.91 -10.06 1.79
CA GLN A 24 -2.11 -11.28 1.87
C GLN A 24 -0.84 -11.19 1.01
N LEU A 25 -0.91 -10.58 -0.17
CA LEU A 25 0.27 -10.29 -0.99
C LEU A 25 1.21 -9.31 -0.28
N ALA A 26 0.70 -8.21 0.27
CA ALA A 26 1.49 -7.21 0.99
C ALA A 26 2.24 -7.84 2.18
N CYS A 27 1.57 -8.65 2.99
CA CYS A 27 2.21 -9.36 4.10
C CYS A 27 3.33 -10.29 3.62
N LYS A 28 3.09 -11.07 2.55
CA LYS A 28 4.12 -11.95 1.96
C LYS A 28 5.28 -11.16 1.36
N ALA A 29 4.99 -9.99 0.82
CA ALA A 29 5.97 -9.04 0.31
C ALA A 29 6.67 -8.26 1.42
N LYS A 30 6.52 -8.63 2.70
CA LYS A 30 7.14 -7.98 3.88
C LYS A 30 6.70 -6.53 4.11
N ILE A 31 5.52 -6.15 3.65
CA ILE A 31 4.90 -4.87 3.99
C ILE A 31 4.21 -5.01 5.35
N ASP A 32 4.52 -4.09 6.24
CA ASP A 32 3.93 -4.07 7.58
C ASP A 32 2.44 -3.72 7.49
N MET A 33 1.58 -4.70 7.73
CA MET A 33 0.12 -4.54 7.72
C MET A 33 -0.46 -4.93 9.09
N PRO A 34 -1.50 -4.24 9.56
CA PRO A 34 -2.23 -4.70 10.75
C PRO A 34 -2.99 -6.00 10.45
N PRO A 35 -3.29 -6.83 11.46
CA PRO A 35 -4.08 -8.05 11.25
C PRO A 35 -5.41 -7.77 10.55
N ALA A 36 -5.73 -8.55 9.51
CA ALA A 36 -6.98 -8.45 8.77
C ALA A 36 -7.72 -9.79 8.68
N LYS A 37 -9.02 -9.73 8.40
CA LYS A 37 -9.92 -10.88 8.25
C LYS A 37 -10.95 -10.61 7.16
N LEU A 38 -11.37 -11.67 6.48
CA LEU A 38 -12.43 -11.63 5.48
C LEU A 38 -13.65 -12.32 6.06
N LEU A 39 -14.78 -11.63 6.11
CA LEU A 39 -16.00 -12.08 6.77
C LEU A 39 -17.11 -12.26 5.73
N LYS A 40 -17.85 -13.36 5.83
CA LYS A 40 -19.07 -13.59 5.06
C LYS A 40 -20.27 -13.40 5.97
N LEU A 41 -20.94 -12.24 5.86
CA LEU A 41 -22.00 -11.80 6.76
C LEU A 41 -23.40 -11.92 6.15
N GLY A 42 -23.59 -12.83 5.20
CA GLY A 42 -24.88 -13.08 4.51
C GLY A 42 -25.12 -12.26 3.25
N ASN A 43 -24.31 -11.23 2.98
CA ASN A 43 -24.33 -10.48 1.73
C ASN A 43 -23.75 -11.30 0.56
N GLN A 44 -24.02 -10.87 -0.68
CA GLN A 44 -23.41 -11.42 -1.88
C GLN A 44 -21.88 -11.35 -1.83
N TYR A 45 -21.35 -10.17 -1.51
CA TYR A 45 -19.92 -9.92 -1.35
C TYR A 45 -19.46 -9.94 0.11
N ARG A 46 -18.16 -10.10 0.30
CA ARG A 46 -17.56 -10.27 1.63
C ARG A 46 -17.13 -8.95 2.22
N THR A 47 -17.08 -8.90 3.55
CA THR A 47 -16.65 -7.74 4.33
C THR A 47 -15.19 -7.91 4.71
N PHE A 48 -14.33 -6.97 4.29
CA PHE A 48 -12.94 -6.90 4.75
C PHE A 48 -12.88 -6.19 6.10
N ALA A 49 -12.24 -6.79 7.09
CA ALA A 49 -12.09 -6.22 8.42
C ALA A 49 -10.63 -6.12 8.81
N VAL A 50 -10.18 -4.94 9.20
CA VAL A 50 -8.79 -4.66 9.55
C VAL A 50 -8.68 -4.14 10.98
N LYS A 51 -7.71 -4.64 11.74
CA LYS A 51 -7.47 -4.19 13.11
C LYS A 51 -6.88 -2.78 13.07
N ARG A 52 -7.38 -1.89 13.93
CA ARG A 52 -6.82 -0.54 14.05
C ARG A 52 -5.41 -0.59 14.67
N PHE A 53 -4.44 0.00 13.98
CA PHE A 53 -3.06 0.14 14.48
C PHE A 53 -2.90 1.34 15.42
N ASP A 54 -3.80 2.33 15.37
CA ASP A 54 -3.79 3.52 16.24
C ASP A 54 -4.47 3.26 17.61
N ARG A 55 -4.59 1.98 17.98
CA ARG A 55 -5.20 1.51 19.24
C ARG A 55 -4.35 0.41 19.84
N ARG A 56 -3.93 0.59 21.09
CA ARG A 56 -3.17 -0.42 21.85
C ARG A 56 -3.65 -0.42 23.31
N ASP A 57 -4.01 -1.59 23.82
CA ASP A 57 -4.43 -1.79 25.23
C ASP A 57 -5.51 -0.80 25.69
N GLY A 58 -6.49 -0.53 24.80
CA GLY A 58 -7.58 0.41 25.04
C GLY A 58 -7.23 1.89 24.85
N GLN A 59 -5.94 2.22 24.72
CA GLN A 59 -5.45 3.58 24.53
C GLN A 59 -5.37 3.97 23.05
N ARG A 60 -5.48 5.28 22.78
CA ARG A 60 -5.27 5.85 21.45
C ARG A 60 -3.79 6.18 21.27
N ILE A 61 -3.25 5.86 20.10
CA ILE A 61 -1.95 6.33 19.65
C ILE A 61 -2.20 7.51 18.71
N HIS A 62 -1.45 8.60 18.84
CA HIS A 62 -1.58 9.73 17.93
C HIS A 62 -1.27 9.30 16.51
N TYR A 63 -2.16 9.66 15.60
CA TYR A 63 -2.07 9.35 14.18
C TYR A 63 -2.29 10.63 13.37
N ALA A 64 -1.56 10.76 12.27
CA ALA A 64 -1.80 11.77 11.25
C ALA A 64 -1.52 11.18 9.86
N SER A 65 -2.28 11.59 8.85
CA SER A 65 -1.98 11.23 7.46
C SER A 65 -0.77 12.01 6.96
N ALA A 66 -0.11 11.51 5.90
CA ALA A 66 0.94 12.24 5.21
C ALA A 66 0.40 13.59 4.71
N MET A 67 -0.85 13.63 4.24
CA MET A 67 -1.49 14.87 3.79
C MET A 67 -1.49 15.97 4.87
N THR A 68 -1.85 15.61 6.11
CA THR A 68 -1.84 16.54 7.25
C THR A 68 -0.43 16.96 7.62
N LEU A 69 0.52 16.01 7.66
CA LEU A 69 1.89 16.27 8.10
C LEU A 69 2.70 17.09 7.08
N LEU A 70 2.43 16.90 5.79
CA LEU A 70 2.97 17.69 4.69
C LEU A 70 2.23 19.02 4.49
N LYS A 71 1.14 19.26 5.25
CA LYS A 71 0.29 20.46 5.14
C LYS A 71 -0.25 20.70 3.72
N LYS A 72 -0.65 19.62 3.06
CA LYS A 72 -1.27 19.65 1.72
C LYS A 72 -2.79 19.58 1.83
N GLU A 73 -3.49 20.19 0.88
CA GLU A 73 -4.96 20.13 0.80
C GLU A 73 -5.46 18.92 -0.01
N ASN A 74 -4.69 18.51 -1.00
CA ASN A 74 -4.92 17.36 -1.87
C ASN A 74 -3.60 16.63 -2.17
N SER A 75 -3.63 15.61 -3.03
CA SER A 75 -2.43 14.82 -3.40
C SER A 75 -1.81 15.24 -4.74
N ASN A 76 -2.32 16.29 -5.38
CA ASN A 76 -1.84 16.72 -6.69
C ASN A 76 -0.38 17.18 -6.60
N ASP A 77 0.39 16.90 -7.66
CA ASP A 77 1.81 17.26 -7.79
C ASP A 77 2.65 16.90 -6.56
N THR A 78 2.28 15.80 -5.89
CA THR A 78 2.97 15.32 -4.69
C THR A 78 3.49 13.92 -4.95
N SER A 79 4.68 13.65 -4.46
CA SER A 79 5.44 12.44 -4.71
C SER A 79 5.58 11.58 -3.46
N TYR A 80 5.96 10.33 -3.65
CA TYR A 80 6.52 9.53 -2.56
C TYR A 80 7.79 10.15 -1.96
N LEU A 81 8.54 10.96 -2.74
CA LEU A 81 9.75 11.63 -2.28
C LEU A 81 9.44 12.71 -1.23
N ASP A 82 8.28 13.37 -1.30
CA ASP A 82 7.82 14.29 -0.26
C ASP A 82 7.61 13.55 1.08
N ILE A 83 7.05 12.34 1.01
CA ILE A 83 6.86 11.48 2.20
C ILE A 83 8.22 10.99 2.73
N ALA A 84 9.14 10.61 1.83
CA ALA A 84 10.50 10.22 2.20
C ALA A 84 11.26 11.38 2.87
N GLU A 85 11.14 12.60 2.33
CA GLU A 85 11.74 13.81 2.91
C GLU A 85 11.17 14.10 4.31
N PHE A 86 9.86 13.91 4.51
CA PHE A 86 9.26 14.02 5.84
C PHE A 86 9.84 12.99 6.82
N ILE A 87 10.02 11.74 6.41
CA ILE A 87 10.64 10.69 7.23
C ILE A 87 12.09 11.08 7.59
N LEU A 88 12.87 11.55 6.62
CA LEU A 88 14.26 11.99 6.85
C LEU A 88 14.37 13.07 7.94
N LYS A 89 13.41 14.01 7.95
CA LYS A 89 13.41 15.16 8.88
C LYS A 89 12.77 14.87 10.23
N ASN A 90 11.77 13.98 10.30
CA ASN A 90 10.88 13.87 11.46
C ASN A 90 10.77 12.46 12.07
N ALA A 91 11.35 11.44 11.44
CA ALA A 91 11.24 10.08 11.94
C ALA A 91 11.97 9.92 13.28
N SER A 92 11.44 9.01 14.10
CA SER A 92 12.14 8.51 15.28
C SER A 92 13.53 7.99 14.89
N LYS A 93 14.58 8.40 15.62
CA LYS A 93 15.99 8.12 15.28
C LYS A 93 16.29 6.64 14.99
N GLY A 94 15.57 5.71 15.61
CA GLY A 94 15.75 4.26 15.41
C GLY A 94 14.95 3.65 14.25
N ASN A 95 14.01 4.39 13.66
CA ASN A 95 13.06 3.87 12.66
C ASN A 95 13.26 4.44 11.25
N ARG A 96 14.04 5.53 11.10
CA ARG A 96 14.21 6.22 9.81
C ARG A 96 14.51 5.27 8.64
N LYS A 97 15.54 4.42 8.77
CA LYS A 97 15.93 3.48 7.70
C LYS A 97 14.84 2.45 7.39
N SER A 98 14.22 1.87 8.43
CA SER A 98 13.14 0.90 8.23
C SER A 98 11.90 1.54 7.61
N ASP A 99 11.57 2.77 7.99
CA ASP A 99 10.41 3.51 7.50
C ASP A 99 10.59 3.90 6.04
N LEU A 100 11.80 4.34 5.63
CA LEU A 100 12.11 4.62 4.23
C LEU A 100 12.08 3.34 3.37
N ALA A 101 12.66 2.24 3.86
CA ALA A 101 12.60 0.95 3.17
C ALA A 101 11.14 0.43 3.03
N GLN A 102 10.31 0.60 4.08
CA GLN A 102 8.89 0.28 4.03
C GLN A 102 8.12 1.18 3.06
N LEU A 103 8.44 2.48 2.99
CA LEU A 103 7.81 3.40 2.04
C LEU A 103 8.15 3.01 0.59
N PHE A 104 9.43 2.76 0.30
CA PHE A 104 9.88 2.31 -1.01
C PHE A 104 9.20 1.01 -1.43
N ARG A 105 9.17 0.02 -0.53
CA ARG A 105 8.49 -1.27 -0.75
C ARG A 105 7.00 -1.10 -1.06
N ARG A 106 6.32 -0.16 -0.40
CA ARG A 106 4.91 0.16 -0.68
C ARG A 106 4.73 0.82 -2.03
N ALA A 107 5.63 1.70 -2.45
CA ALA A 107 5.60 2.31 -3.78
C ALA A 107 5.73 1.24 -4.87
N VAL A 108 6.72 0.34 -4.75
CA VAL A 108 6.87 -0.80 -5.68
C VAL A 108 5.62 -1.68 -5.69
N PHE A 109 5.06 -1.99 -4.51
CA PHE A 109 3.88 -2.83 -4.41
C PHE A 109 2.66 -2.18 -5.05
N ASN A 110 2.44 -0.89 -4.81
CA ASN A 110 1.34 -0.15 -5.42
C ASN A 110 1.47 -0.11 -6.94
N VAL A 111 2.69 0.01 -7.48
CA VAL A 111 2.93 -0.15 -8.92
C VAL A 111 2.54 -1.56 -9.36
N ALA A 112 3.05 -2.60 -8.69
CA ALA A 112 2.91 -3.99 -9.08
C ALA A 112 1.45 -4.50 -9.08
N ILE A 113 0.59 -3.99 -8.19
CA ILE A 113 -0.83 -4.37 -8.13
C ILE A 113 -1.77 -3.30 -8.71
N SER A 114 -1.24 -2.28 -9.37
CA SER A 114 -2.01 -1.14 -9.89
C SER A 114 -2.91 -0.49 -8.84
N ASN A 115 -2.42 -0.35 -7.61
CA ASN A 115 -3.06 0.47 -6.60
C ASN A 115 -2.77 1.94 -6.89
N ARG A 116 -3.50 2.49 -7.87
CA ARG A 116 -3.32 3.85 -8.39
C ARG A 116 -4.02 4.94 -7.57
N ASP A 117 -4.85 4.56 -6.62
CA ASP A 117 -5.61 5.49 -5.75
C ASP A 117 -4.86 5.82 -4.45
N ASP A 118 -3.54 5.80 -4.49
CA ASP A 118 -2.61 5.87 -3.37
C ASP A 118 -2.37 7.29 -2.84
N HIS A 119 -3.45 8.02 -2.57
CA HIS A 119 -3.42 9.39 -2.05
C HIS A 119 -2.59 9.55 -0.77
N LEU A 120 -2.19 10.79 -0.46
CA LEU A 120 -1.54 11.16 0.81
C LEU A 120 -2.36 10.81 2.07
N ARG A 121 -3.67 10.52 1.94
CA ARG A 121 -4.51 10.05 3.04
C ARG A 121 -4.32 8.55 3.35
N ASN A 122 -3.84 7.79 2.37
CA ASN A 122 -3.61 6.34 2.46
C ASN A 122 -2.21 6.02 3.01
N HIS A 123 -1.38 7.06 3.18
CA HIS A 123 -0.13 7.02 3.93
C HIS A 123 -0.32 7.74 5.26
N GLY A 124 0.15 7.14 6.34
CA GLY A 124 -0.01 7.70 7.67
C GLY A 124 1.17 7.44 8.57
N PHE A 125 1.16 8.14 9.70
CA PHE A 125 2.21 8.10 10.69
C PHE A 125 1.62 7.98 12.09
N ILE A 126 2.30 7.26 12.95
CA ILE A 126 2.01 7.17 14.38
C ILE A 126 3.09 7.89 15.17
N LEU A 127 2.71 8.59 16.24
CA LEU A 127 3.68 9.28 17.08
C LEU A 127 4.31 8.28 18.06
N GLY A 128 5.59 7.98 17.84
CA GLY A 128 6.42 7.22 18.76
C GLY A 128 6.97 8.08 19.90
N LYS A 129 7.78 7.49 20.77
CA LYS A 129 8.37 8.21 21.93
C LYS A 129 9.31 9.35 21.54
N THR A 130 9.97 9.23 20.39
CA THR A 130 11.10 10.09 19.97
C THR A 130 10.89 10.74 18.61
N GLY A 131 9.71 10.59 18.01
CA GLY A 131 9.40 11.12 16.68
C GLY A 131 8.27 10.35 16.01
N TRP A 132 7.94 10.77 14.79
CA TRP A 132 6.96 10.07 13.96
C TRP A 132 7.53 8.73 13.47
N GLN A 133 6.64 7.77 13.24
CA GLN A 133 6.97 6.49 12.62
C GLN A 133 5.95 6.24 11.52
N LEU A 134 6.39 5.73 10.37
CA LEU A 134 5.48 5.33 9.31
C LEU A 134 4.50 4.29 9.87
N SER A 135 3.20 4.53 9.73
CA SER A 135 2.19 3.57 10.20
C SER A 135 2.28 2.29 9.38
N PRO A 136 1.76 1.15 9.89
CA PRO A 136 1.42 0.03 9.03
C PRO A 136 0.63 0.50 7.80
N ALA A 137 0.82 -0.15 6.65
CA ALA A 137 0.03 0.13 5.46
C ALA A 137 -1.42 -0.31 5.67
N PHE A 138 -2.31 0.32 4.92
CA PHE A 138 -3.75 0.10 4.94
C PHE A 138 -4.31 0.57 3.60
N ASP A 139 -5.56 0.20 3.31
CA ASP A 139 -6.27 0.66 2.11
C ASP A 139 -5.55 0.33 0.78
N LEU A 140 -5.08 -0.91 0.67
CA LEU A 140 -4.47 -1.44 -0.54
C LEU A 140 -5.53 -2.16 -1.37
N ASN A 141 -5.78 -1.69 -2.58
CA ASN A 141 -6.75 -2.29 -3.49
C ASN A 141 -6.22 -2.28 -4.93
N PRO A 142 -6.19 -3.42 -5.64
CA PRO A 142 -5.85 -3.42 -7.06
C PRO A 142 -6.92 -2.66 -7.86
N ASN A 143 -6.51 -1.90 -8.87
CA ASN A 143 -7.42 -1.07 -9.66
C ASN A 143 -7.08 -1.17 -11.15
N ILE A 144 -8.09 -1.34 -12.00
CA ILE A 144 -7.97 -1.39 -13.47
C ILE A 144 -8.46 -0.11 -14.16
N ASP A 145 -9.10 0.79 -13.43
CA ASP A 145 -9.83 1.95 -13.95
C ASP A 145 -8.93 3.18 -14.14
N LYS A 146 -7.71 3.16 -13.58
CA LYS A 146 -6.73 4.26 -13.65
C LYS A 146 -5.44 3.80 -14.32
N ALA A 147 -4.95 4.60 -15.27
CA ALA A 147 -3.66 4.36 -15.91
C ALA A 147 -2.50 4.69 -14.96
N ASP A 148 -2.50 5.92 -14.43
CA ASP A 148 -1.40 6.50 -13.66
C ASP A 148 -1.73 6.61 -12.17
N HIS A 149 -0.69 6.72 -11.34
CA HIS A 149 -0.82 6.92 -9.90
C HIS A 149 -1.36 8.31 -9.57
N VAL A 150 -1.95 8.44 -8.38
CA VAL A 150 -2.25 9.76 -7.82
C VAL A 150 -0.96 10.45 -7.36
N LEU A 151 -0.05 9.71 -6.72
CA LEU A 151 1.25 10.24 -6.32
C LEU A 151 2.29 10.03 -7.40
N ASN A 152 3.20 10.99 -7.54
CA ASN A 152 4.38 10.84 -8.39
C ASN A 152 5.33 9.78 -7.78
N LEU A 153 5.88 8.93 -8.64
CA LEU A 153 6.89 7.93 -8.28
C LEU A 153 8.30 8.52 -8.33
N ASP A 154 8.50 9.56 -9.12
CA ASP A 154 9.65 10.46 -9.04
C ASP A 154 9.20 11.88 -8.65
N ILE A 155 9.99 12.89 -9.00
CA ILE A 155 9.71 14.29 -8.68
C ILE A 155 8.38 14.76 -9.33
N ASN A 156 8.04 14.26 -10.51
CA ASN A 156 7.00 14.84 -11.36
C ASN A 156 6.28 13.86 -12.31
N ASP A 157 6.61 12.57 -12.26
CA ASP A 157 6.02 11.50 -13.06
C ASP A 157 5.28 10.49 -12.18
N ASN A 158 4.00 10.26 -12.50
CA ASN A 158 3.11 9.31 -11.83
C ASN A 158 2.84 8.06 -12.68
N ARG A 159 3.48 7.93 -13.85
CA ARG A 159 3.35 6.73 -14.67
C ARG A 159 3.95 5.54 -13.94
N PRO A 160 3.32 4.36 -14.04
CA PRO A 160 3.68 3.19 -13.24
C PRO A 160 4.91 2.45 -13.77
N LEU A 161 6.07 3.11 -13.72
CA LEU A 161 7.33 2.59 -14.25
C LEU A 161 8.24 2.16 -13.10
N PHE A 162 8.59 0.86 -13.06
CA PHE A 162 9.53 0.33 -12.07
C PHE A 162 10.90 1.01 -12.13
N ASN A 163 11.35 1.40 -13.32
CA ASN A 163 12.60 2.11 -13.48
C ASN A 163 12.60 3.47 -12.74
N SER A 164 11.48 4.20 -12.72
CA SER A 164 11.36 5.47 -11.99
C SER A 164 11.51 5.28 -10.47
N LEU A 165 11.13 4.11 -9.94
CA LEU A 165 11.37 3.79 -8.53
C LEU A 165 12.86 3.50 -8.28
N ILE A 166 13.51 2.73 -9.15
CA ILE A 166 14.94 2.42 -8.98
C ILE A 166 15.81 3.68 -9.08
N THR A 167 15.49 4.61 -9.99
CA THR A 167 16.24 5.87 -10.10
C THR A 167 16.06 6.78 -8.89
N THR A 168 15.02 6.59 -8.09
CA THR A 168 14.75 7.37 -6.88
C THR A 168 15.18 6.67 -5.59
N ALA A 169 15.79 5.48 -5.66
CA ALA A 169 16.19 4.69 -4.49
C ALA A 169 17.03 5.47 -3.46
N GLU A 170 17.91 6.37 -3.90
CA GLU A 170 18.77 7.15 -3.02
C GLU A 170 18.00 8.09 -2.08
N TYR A 171 16.82 8.58 -2.50
CA TYR A 171 15.95 9.42 -1.66
C TYR A 171 15.36 8.64 -0.48
N TYR A 172 15.36 7.31 -0.55
CA TYR A 172 14.95 6.41 0.52
C TYR A 172 16.15 5.90 1.34
N GLU A 173 17.35 6.47 1.16
CA GLU A 173 18.62 5.97 1.73
C GLU A 173 18.94 4.51 1.37
N LEU A 174 18.43 4.02 0.24
CA LEU A 174 18.67 2.66 -0.23
C LEU A 174 19.81 2.65 -1.25
N GLY A 175 20.70 1.66 -1.12
CA GLY A 175 21.64 1.33 -2.18
C GLY A 175 20.93 0.70 -3.39
N ASN A 176 21.52 0.79 -4.58
CA ASN A 176 20.93 0.27 -5.81
C ASN A 176 20.59 -1.24 -5.70
N GLU A 177 21.51 -2.04 -5.14
CA GLU A 177 21.29 -3.48 -4.95
C GLU A 177 20.21 -3.78 -3.91
N GLU A 178 20.09 -2.96 -2.85
CA GLU A 178 19.03 -3.10 -1.84
C GLU A 178 17.65 -2.78 -2.44
N ALA A 179 17.55 -1.70 -3.22
CA ALA A 179 16.32 -1.33 -3.92
C ALA A 179 15.88 -2.39 -4.94
N LYS A 180 16.83 -2.94 -5.72
CA LYS A 180 16.56 -4.05 -6.64
C LYS A 180 16.09 -5.31 -5.91
N GLU A 181 16.70 -5.65 -4.77
CA GLU A 181 16.29 -6.81 -3.99
C GLU A 181 14.87 -6.63 -3.43
N ILE A 182 14.56 -5.46 -2.85
CA ILE A 182 13.20 -5.14 -2.40
C ILE A 182 12.20 -5.28 -3.56
N MET A 183 12.56 -4.73 -4.73
CA MET A 183 11.69 -4.79 -5.90
C MET A 183 11.45 -6.22 -6.37
N LYS A 184 12.50 -7.03 -6.46
CA LYS A 184 12.42 -8.45 -6.80
C LYS A 184 11.52 -9.20 -5.82
N GLU A 185 11.71 -9.04 -4.52
CA GLU A 185 10.88 -9.70 -3.50
C GLU A 185 9.39 -9.35 -3.65
N VAL A 186 9.07 -8.09 -3.94
CA VAL A 186 7.69 -7.66 -4.18
C VAL A 186 7.13 -8.32 -5.43
N LEU A 187 7.86 -8.27 -6.54
CA LEU A 187 7.41 -8.79 -7.84
C LEU A 187 7.22 -10.32 -7.83
N GLU A 188 8.13 -11.06 -7.21
CA GLU A 188 7.99 -12.52 -7.06
C GLU A 188 6.71 -12.90 -6.31
N VAL A 189 6.37 -12.13 -5.26
CA VAL A 189 5.14 -12.35 -4.50
C VAL A 189 3.90 -11.98 -5.31
N THR A 190 3.89 -10.82 -5.97
CA THR A 190 2.72 -10.35 -6.72
C THR A 190 2.44 -11.20 -7.95
N GLN A 191 3.44 -11.83 -8.58
CA GLN A 191 3.22 -12.81 -9.66
C GLN A 191 2.36 -14.00 -9.23
N GLY A 192 2.35 -14.35 -7.94
CA GLY A 192 1.53 -15.43 -7.38
C GLY A 192 0.06 -15.06 -7.10
N TRP A 193 -0.41 -13.89 -7.54
CA TRP A 193 -1.73 -13.37 -7.19
C TRP A 193 -2.89 -14.27 -7.63
N GLU A 194 -2.84 -14.88 -8.82
CA GLU A 194 -3.94 -15.74 -9.32
C GLU A 194 -4.14 -16.97 -8.43
N ALA A 195 -3.05 -17.60 -7.99
CA ALA A 195 -3.11 -18.73 -7.07
C ALA A 195 -3.71 -18.31 -5.71
N MET A 196 -3.47 -17.07 -5.29
CA MET A 196 -4.06 -16.51 -4.06
C MET A 196 -5.54 -16.17 -4.25
N ALA A 197 -5.94 -15.59 -5.38
CA ALA A 197 -7.33 -15.33 -5.74
C ALA A 197 -8.17 -16.62 -5.73
N ASN A 198 -7.64 -17.68 -6.33
CA ASN A 198 -8.26 -19.01 -6.31
C ASN A 198 -8.41 -19.56 -4.88
N LYS A 199 -7.40 -19.43 -4.01
CA LYS A 199 -7.49 -19.83 -2.60
C LYS A 199 -8.53 -19.03 -1.83
N LEU A 200 -8.70 -17.76 -2.18
CA LEU A 200 -9.75 -16.90 -1.66
C LEU A 200 -11.10 -17.14 -2.34
N GLN A 201 -11.24 -18.09 -3.27
CA GLN A 201 -12.50 -18.37 -3.96
C GLN A 201 -13.08 -17.12 -4.65
N ILE A 202 -12.22 -16.26 -5.18
CA ILE A 202 -12.64 -15.19 -6.09
C ILE A 202 -13.06 -15.85 -7.40
N THR A 203 -14.13 -15.34 -8.04
CA THR A 203 -14.69 -15.97 -9.24
C THR A 203 -13.73 -15.85 -10.43
N ASN A 204 -13.77 -16.81 -11.35
CA ASN A 204 -12.95 -16.76 -12.57
C ASN A 204 -13.24 -15.51 -13.42
N ALA A 205 -14.49 -15.03 -13.42
CA ALA A 205 -14.88 -13.82 -14.13
C ALA A 205 -14.17 -12.58 -13.57
N GLU A 206 -14.13 -12.44 -12.23
CA GLU A 206 -13.40 -11.35 -11.59
C GLU A 206 -11.88 -11.50 -11.76
N ILE A 207 -11.34 -12.72 -11.67
CA ILE A 207 -9.91 -12.99 -11.92
C ILE A 207 -9.52 -12.54 -13.32
N GLU A 208 -10.32 -12.87 -14.34
CA GLU A 208 -10.02 -12.47 -15.72
C GLU A 208 -10.10 -10.95 -15.89
N LEU A 209 -11.13 -10.31 -15.32
CA LEU A 209 -11.28 -8.85 -15.33
C LEU A 209 -10.08 -8.14 -14.69
N MET A 210 -9.62 -8.63 -13.53
CA MET A 210 -8.58 -7.99 -12.74
C MET A 210 -7.16 -8.36 -13.18
N ARG A 211 -7.00 -9.20 -14.20
CA ARG A 211 -5.67 -9.59 -14.72
C ARG A 211 -4.82 -8.38 -15.13
N ALA A 212 -5.46 -7.33 -15.66
CA ALA A 212 -4.80 -6.09 -16.04
C ALA A 212 -4.27 -5.27 -14.85
N ALA A 213 -4.75 -5.50 -13.62
CA ALA A 213 -4.27 -4.80 -12.43
C ALA A 213 -2.88 -5.28 -11.98
N PHE A 214 -2.45 -6.48 -12.37
CA PHE A 214 -1.19 -7.06 -11.89
C PHE A 214 -0.11 -6.93 -12.96
N MET A 215 0.82 -6.02 -12.72
CA MET A 215 1.90 -5.73 -13.64
C MET A 215 2.91 -6.88 -13.66
N LYS A 216 3.34 -7.24 -14.87
CA LYS A 216 4.48 -8.15 -15.07
C LYS A 216 5.75 -7.30 -15.09
N PRO A 217 6.88 -7.81 -14.55
CA PRO A 217 8.16 -7.17 -14.78
C PRO A 217 8.39 -7.07 -16.30
N GLU A 218 8.78 -5.91 -16.79
CA GLU A 218 9.29 -5.80 -18.15
C GLU A 218 10.59 -6.61 -18.22
N CYS A 219 10.65 -7.58 -19.14
CA CYS A 219 11.83 -8.41 -19.38
C CYS A 219 13.01 -7.59 -19.89
#